data_AF-A0A382R855-F1
#
_entry.id   AF-A0A382R855-F1
#
_cell.length_a   1.000
_cell.length_b   1.000
_cell.length_c   1.000
_cell.angle_alpha   90.00
_cell.angle_beta   90.00
_cell.angle_gamma   90.00
#
_symmetry.space_group_name_H-M   'P 1'
#
loop_
_entity.id
_entity.type
_entity.pdbx_description
1 polymer ?
#
loop_
_entity_poly.entity_id
_entity_poly.type
_entity_poly.pdbx_seq_one_letter_code
_entity_poly.pdbx_strand_id
1 'polypeptide(L)'
;MHKLTLLDAGAPNSGGGMNQVSDEDKKAVDQLREQYNGMRAEMAKIIIGQDKVVEQMLICILSRGHSLLMGVPGLAKTLMVNSLSKIMSLQFSRIQFTPDLMPSDITGTEILQEGEAGRRQFEFVKGPIFANIVLADEINRTPPKTQSALLEAMQEHRV
;
A
#
# COMPACT_ATOMS: atom_id res chain seq x y z
N MET A 1 40.10 -15.44 13.55
CA MET A 1 39.55 -16.45 14.50
C MET A 1 39.49 -15.82 15.88
N HIS A 2 38.49 -16.19 16.68
CA HIS A 2 38.06 -15.65 17.99
C HIS A 2 37.00 -14.56 17.92
N LYS A 3 35.88 -14.62 18.64
CA LYS A 3 35.12 -15.74 19.23
C LYS A 3 33.76 -15.12 19.57
N LEU A 4 32.69 -15.82 19.18
CA LEU A 4 31.30 -15.56 19.56
C LEU A 4 31.23 -15.22 21.07
N THR A 5 30.84 -14.00 21.42
CA THR A 5 30.57 -13.63 22.83
C THR A 5 29.09 -13.78 23.06
N LEU A 6 28.74 -14.79 23.85
CA LEU A 6 27.43 -15.02 24.43
C LEU A 6 26.97 -13.74 25.15
N LEU A 7 25.75 -13.29 24.87
CA LEU A 7 25.07 -12.31 25.72
C LEU A 7 24.57 -13.07 26.95
N ASP A 8 25.29 -12.89 28.06
CA ASP A 8 24.95 -13.42 29.37
C ASP A 8 23.57 -12.92 29.81
N ALA A 9 22.76 -13.88 30.24
CA ALA A 9 21.51 -13.67 30.92
C ALA A 9 21.78 -13.07 32.31
N GLY A 10 21.52 -11.78 32.44
CA GLY A 10 21.65 -11.05 33.70
C GLY A 10 20.79 -9.79 33.71
N ALA A 11 19.48 -9.94 33.57
CA ALA A 11 18.55 -8.83 33.80
C ALA A 11 18.22 -8.74 35.30
N PRO A 12 18.35 -7.56 35.93
CA PRO A 12 17.96 -7.35 37.31
C PRO A 12 16.44 -7.41 37.45
N ASN A 13 15.99 -8.21 38.43
CA ASN A 13 14.60 -8.27 38.87
C ASN A 13 14.09 -6.88 39.24
N SER A 14 13.19 -6.33 38.45
CA SER A 14 12.23 -5.31 38.87
C SER A 14 10.88 -5.60 38.21
N GLY A 15 9.89 -5.87 39.06
CA GLY A 15 8.61 -6.49 38.69
C GLY A 15 7.71 -5.63 37.81
N GLY A 16 7.74 -5.90 36.51
CA GLY A 16 6.65 -5.63 35.57
C GLY A 16 6.37 -6.91 34.79
N GLY A 17 5.14 -7.43 34.89
CA GLY A 17 4.76 -8.76 34.41
C GLY A 17 5.20 -9.04 32.98
N MET A 18 5.90 -10.16 32.78
CA MET A 18 5.98 -10.79 31.47
C MET A 18 4.54 -11.07 31.02
N ASN A 19 4.03 -10.28 30.09
CA ASN A 19 2.78 -10.58 29.42
C ASN A 19 3.03 -11.86 28.61
N GLN A 20 2.65 -13.01 29.18
CA GLN A 20 2.76 -14.30 28.49
C GLN A 20 1.91 -14.19 27.22
N VAL A 21 2.54 -14.40 26.06
CA VAL A 21 1.86 -14.40 24.75
C VAL A 21 0.68 -15.37 24.83
N SER A 22 -0.53 -14.84 24.66
CA SER A 22 -1.75 -15.64 24.82
C SER A 22 -1.83 -16.72 23.75
N ASP A 23 -2.55 -17.81 24.01
CA ASP A 23 -2.77 -18.85 23.00
C ASP A 23 -3.59 -18.33 21.80
N GLU A 24 -4.34 -17.25 21.99
CA GLU A 24 -5.02 -16.54 20.89
C GLU A 24 -4.03 -15.80 20.00
N ASP A 25 -3.05 -15.10 20.57
CA ASP A 25 -2.01 -14.41 19.81
C ASP A 25 -1.18 -15.39 18.97
N LYS A 26 -0.86 -16.56 19.52
CA LYS A 26 -0.14 -17.62 18.78
C LYS A 26 -0.97 -18.10 17.57
N LYS A 27 -2.26 -18.37 17.78
CA LYS A 27 -3.17 -18.76 16.70
C LYS A 27 -3.29 -17.69 15.62
N ALA A 28 -3.39 -16.42 16.01
CA ALA A 28 -3.46 -15.31 15.06
C ALA A 28 -2.17 -15.19 14.22
N VAL A 29 -1.00 -15.37 14.83
CA VAL A 29 0.29 -15.38 14.13
C VAL A 29 0.40 -16.56 13.16
N ASP A 30 -0.05 -17.76 13.56
CA ASP A 30 -0.04 -18.94 12.69
C ASP A 30 -0.96 -18.74 11.47
N GLN A 31 -2.17 -18.21 11.69
CA GLN A 31 -3.10 -17.87 10.59
C GLN A 31 -2.51 -16.83 9.64
N LEU A 32 -1.89 -15.77 10.18
CA LEU A 32 -1.23 -14.74 9.36
C LEU A 32 -0.10 -15.36 8.52
N ARG A 33 0.70 -16.26 9.11
CA ARG A 33 1.78 -16.95 8.42
C ARG A 33 1.27 -17.81 7.27
N GLU A 34 0.18 -18.54 7.49
CA GLU A 34 -0.45 -19.36 6.45
C GLU A 34 -0.96 -18.50 5.29
N GLN A 35 -1.69 -17.43 5.59
CA GLN A 35 -2.19 -16.49 4.57
C GLN A 35 -1.05 -15.80 3.82
N TYR A 36 0.00 -15.37 4.53
CA TYR A 36 1.19 -14.77 3.93
C TYR A 36 1.86 -15.73 2.93
N ASN A 37 2.07 -16.98 3.33
CA ASN A 37 2.65 -17.99 2.44
C ASN A 37 1.76 -18.27 1.23
N GLY A 38 0.44 -18.33 1.43
CA GLY A 38 -0.53 -18.47 0.34
C GLY A 38 -0.44 -17.32 -0.67
N MET A 39 -0.46 -16.07 -0.19
CA MET A 39 -0.32 -14.89 -1.05
C MET A 39 1.01 -14.88 -1.81
N ARG A 40 2.11 -15.23 -1.14
CA ARG A 40 3.43 -15.33 -1.80
C ARG A 40 3.45 -16.39 -2.89
N ALA A 41 2.84 -17.55 -2.64
CA ALA A 41 2.75 -18.62 -3.63
C ALA A 41 1.93 -18.21 -4.85
N GLU A 42 0.79 -17.52 -4.67
CA GLU A 42 0.00 -17.00 -5.79
C GLU A 42 0.77 -15.96 -6.60
N MET A 43 1.48 -15.05 -5.94
CA MET A 43 2.33 -14.06 -6.61
C MET A 43 3.44 -14.70 -7.44
N ALA A 44 4.06 -15.78 -6.94
CA ALA A 44 5.14 -16.50 -7.63
C ALA A 44 4.68 -17.17 -8.95
N LYS A 45 3.39 -17.44 -9.12
CA LYS A 45 2.83 -17.97 -10.39
C LYS A 45 2.84 -16.93 -11.50
N ILE A 46 2.79 -15.65 -11.17
CA ILE A 46 2.66 -14.54 -12.12
C ILE A 46 3.99 -13.79 -12.27
N ILE A 47 4.72 -13.63 -11.17
CA ILE A 47 5.94 -12.82 -11.09
C ILE A 47 7.15 -13.73 -10.85
N ILE A 48 8.02 -13.81 -11.85
CA ILE A 48 9.21 -14.67 -11.81
C ILE A 48 10.44 -13.85 -11.40
N GLY A 49 11.22 -14.35 -10.43
CA GLY A 49 12.53 -13.79 -10.07
C GLY A 49 12.51 -12.48 -9.28
N GLN A 50 11.38 -12.10 -8.67
CA GLN A 50 11.22 -10.87 -7.88
C GLN A 50 10.74 -11.14 -6.44
N ASP A 51 11.13 -12.28 -5.85
CA ASP A 51 10.70 -12.70 -4.49
C ASP A 51 10.85 -11.60 -3.44
N LYS A 52 12.01 -10.95 -3.41
CA LYS A 52 12.32 -9.91 -2.43
C LYS A 52 11.39 -8.70 -2.57
N VAL A 53 11.06 -8.30 -3.80
CA VAL A 53 10.17 -7.15 -4.04
C VAL A 53 8.75 -7.49 -3.60
N VAL A 54 8.29 -8.70 -3.91
CA VAL A 54 6.97 -9.21 -3.47
C VAL A 54 6.87 -9.23 -1.95
N GLU A 55 7.89 -9.75 -1.26
CA GLU A 55 7.96 -9.75 0.21
C GLU A 55 7.89 -8.33 0.79
N GLN A 56 8.69 -7.39 0.28
CA GLN A 56 8.67 -6.00 0.76
C GLN A 56 7.32 -5.32 0.51
N MET A 57 6.66 -5.61 -0.62
CA MET A 57 5.34 -5.08 -0.93
C MET A 57 4.27 -5.64 0.02
N LEU A 58 4.31 -6.94 0.33
CA LEU A 58 3.42 -7.55 1.32
C LEU A 58 3.61 -6.93 2.70
N ILE A 59 4.87 -6.77 3.15
CA ILE A 59 5.20 -6.10 4.41
C ILE A 59 4.64 -4.67 4.42
N CYS A 60 4.80 -3.93 3.31
CA CYS A 60 4.31 -2.56 3.18
C CYS A 60 2.78 -2.49 3.34
N ILE A 61 2.02 -3.35 2.66
CA ILE A 61 0.55 -3.34 2.78
C ILE A 61 0.09 -3.77 4.18
N LEU A 62 0.69 -4.81 4.75
CA LEU A 62 0.33 -5.30 6.09
C LEU A 62 0.64 -4.27 7.20
N SER A 63 1.66 -3.44 6.99
CA SER A 63 2.00 -2.32 7.88
C SER A 63 1.24 -1.02 7.56
N ARG A 64 0.32 -1.03 6.59
CA ARG A 64 -0.45 0.13 6.11
C ARG A 64 0.46 1.27 5.62
N GLY A 65 1.64 0.94 5.12
CA GLY A 65 2.60 1.89 4.58
C GLY A 65 2.40 2.17 3.08
N HIS A 66 3.28 3.01 2.55
CA HIS A 66 3.39 3.28 1.13
C HIS A 66 4.80 2.89 0.64
N SER A 67 4.90 2.38 -0.58
CA SER A 67 6.18 1.94 -1.16
C SER A 67 6.49 2.68 -2.44
N LEU A 68 7.79 2.95 -2.66
CA LEU A 68 8.30 3.53 -3.90
C LEU A 68 9.00 2.44 -4.73
N LEU A 69 8.41 2.10 -5.88
CA LEU A 69 8.92 1.04 -6.76
C LEU A 69 9.85 1.62 -7.84
N MET A 70 11.15 1.71 -7.54
CA MET A 70 12.17 2.12 -8.50
C MET A 70 12.71 0.94 -9.32
N GLY A 71 13.10 1.21 -10.57
CA GLY A 71 13.60 0.18 -11.49
C GLY A 71 13.34 0.56 -12.94
N VAL A 72 14.00 -0.14 -13.87
CA VAL A 72 13.85 0.12 -15.31
C VAL A 72 12.44 -0.21 -15.81
N PRO A 73 11.98 0.42 -16.91
CA PRO A 73 10.73 0.06 -17.56
C PRO A 73 10.69 -1.43 -17.94
N GLY A 74 9.51 -2.03 -17.90
CA GLY A 74 9.32 -3.43 -18.30
C GLY A 74 9.52 -4.48 -17.20
N LEU A 75 9.87 -4.10 -15.97
CA LEU A 75 10.00 -5.02 -14.81
C LEU A 75 8.66 -5.41 -14.17
N ALA A 76 7.58 -5.45 -14.95
CA ALA A 76 6.27 -5.89 -14.51
C ALA A 76 5.73 -5.20 -13.23
N LYS A 77 6.18 -3.97 -12.88
CA LYS A 77 5.75 -3.25 -11.66
C LYS A 77 4.22 -3.11 -11.59
N THR A 78 3.62 -2.68 -12.70
CA THR A 78 2.16 -2.56 -12.84
C THR A 78 1.46 -3.90 -12.69
N LEU A 79 2.00 -4.95 -13.29
CA LEU A 79 1.44 -6.30 -13.17
C LEU A 79 1.55 -6.82 -11.74
N MET A 80 2.67 -6.57 -11.06
CA MET A 80 2.92 -7.00 -9.68
C MET A 80 1.92 -6.37 -8.71
N VAL A 81 1.73 -5.05 -8.76
CA VAL A 81 0.78 -4.35 -7.89
C VAL A 81 -0.67 -4.76 -8.19
N ASN A 82 -1.03 -4.88 -9.47
CA ASN A 82 -2.38 -5.32 -9.88
C ASN A 82 -2.65 -6.80 -9.57
N SER A 83 -1.63 -7.66 -9.56
CA SER A 83 -1.79 -9.06 -9.16
C SER A 83 -2.03 -9.16 -7.67
N LEU A 84 -1.30 -8.38 -6.88
CA LEU A 84 -1.49 -8.34 -5.43
C LEU A 84 -2.88 -7.83 -5.05
N SER A 85 -3.37 -6.77 -5.71
CA SER A 85 -4.73 -6.27 -5.44
C SER A 85 -5.80 -7.33 -5.70
N LYS A 86 -5.65 -8.11 -6.77
CA LYS A 86 -6.56 -9.23 -7.08
C LYS A 86 -6.49 -10.35 -6.05
N ILE A 87 -5.29 -10.76 -5.65
CA ILE A 87 -5.09 -11.81 -4.63
C ILE A 87 -5.72 -11.41 -3.30
N MET A 88 -5.61 -10.14 -2.93
CA MET A 88 -6.17 -9.61 -1.68
C MET A 88 -7.64 -9.14 -1.82
N SER A 89 -8.24 -9.24 -3.01
CA SER A 89 -9.59 -8.73 -3.31
C SER A 89 -9.79 -7.23 -2.97
N LEU A 90 -8.76 -6.42 -3.25
CA LEU A 90 -8.72 -4.99 -2.97
C LEU A 90 -9.04 -4.16 -4.22
N GLN A 91 -9.75 -3.04 -4.04
CA GLN A 91 -9.98 -2.08 -5.11
C GLN A 91 -8.64 -1.50 -5.58
N PHE A 92 -8.39 -1.58 -6.88
CA PHE A 92 -7.17 -1.11 -7.52
C PHE A 92 -7.47 0.09 -8.42
N SER A 93 -6.65 1.12 -8.30
CA SER A 93 -6.67 2.27 -9.18
C SER A 93 -5.26 2.57 -9.68
N ARG A 94 -5.17 3.04 -10.93
CA ARG A 94 -3.91 3.43 -11.56
C ARG A 94 -4.01 4.89 -12.00
N ILE A 95 -3.04 5.69 -11.56
CA ILE A 95 -2.88 7.09 -11.94
C ILE A 95 -1.60 7.18 -12.74
N GLN A 96 -1.71 7.55 -14.01
CA GLN A 96 -0.55 7.83 -14.85
C GLN A 96 -0.22 9.31 -14.72
N PHE A 97 0.96 9.64 -14.19
CA PHE A 97 1.37 11.01 -14.05
C PHE A 97 1.82 11.56 -15.40
N THR A 98 1.18 12.66 -15.81
CA THR A 98 1.49 13.41 -17.03
C THR A 98 1.73 14.89 -16.68
N PRO A 99 2.39 15.66 -17.56
CA PRO A 99 2.63 17.09 -17.33
C PRO A 99 1.35 17.91 -17.13
N ASP A 100 0.24 17.44 -17.71
CA ASP A 100 -1.05 18.15 -17.73
C ASP A 100 -2.00 17.73 -16.59
N LEU A 101 -1.61 16.73 -15.78
CA LEU A 101 -2.45 16.20 -14.71
C LEU A 101 -2.70 17.26 -13.63
N MET A 102 -3.97 17.51 -13.31
CA MET A 102 -4.37 18.46 -12.28
C MET A 102 -4.59 17.75 -10.93
N PRO A 103 -4.47 18.47 -9.79
CA PRO A 103 -4.79 17.92 -8.47
C PRO A 103 -6.20 17.31 -8.39
N SER A 104 -7.20 17.97 -8.99
CA SER A 104 -8.59 17.50 -9.02
C SER A 104 -8.78 16.19 -9.78
N ASP A 105 -7.90 15.89 -10.75
CA ASP A 105 -7.93 14.61 -11.47
C ASP A 105 -7.47 13.44 -10.60
N ILE A 106 -6.82 13.73 -9.46
CA ILE A 106 -6.34 12.77 -8.47
C ILE A 106 -7.34 12.68 -7.32
N THR A 107 -7.64 13.83 -6.69
CA THR A 107 -8.46 13.92 -5.48
C THR A 107 -9.96 13.87 -5.77
N GLY A 108 -10.40 14.17 -6.98
CA GLY A 108 -11.80 14.35 -7.33
C GLY A 108 -12.20 15.82 -7.49
N THR A 109 -13.42 16.03 -7.98
CA THR A 109 -13.96 17.36 -8.27
C THR A 109 -15.45 17.42 -7.98
N GLU A 110 -15.93 18.60 -7.62
CA GLU A 110 -17.37 18.88 -7.62
C GLU A 110 -17.83 19.23 -9.04
N ILE A 111 -18.88 18.57 -9.50
CA ILE A 111 -19.54 18.87 -10.78
C ILE A 111 -20.95 19.37 -10.53
N LEU A 112 -21.41 20.28 -11.38
CA LEU A 112 -22.78 20.76 -11.34
C LEU A 112 -23.64 19.86 -12.23
N GLN A 113 -24.55 19.09 -11.63
CA GLN A 113 -25.54 18.30 -12.35
C GLN A 113 -26.93 18.95 -12.26
N GLU A 114 -27.75 18.74 -13.27
CA GLU A 114 -29.17 19.06 -13.20
C GLU A 114 -29.90 17.86 -12.61
N GLY A 115 -30.48 18.02 -11.42
CA GLY A 115 -31.29 16.99 -10.79
C GLY A 115 -32.63 16.81 -11.52
N GLU A 116 -33.36 15.75 -11.18
CA GLU A 116 -34.63 15.35 -11.83
C GLU A 116 -35.70 16.46 -11.87
N ALA A 117 -35.61 17.45 -10.96
CA ALA A 117 -36.51 18.59 -10.86
C ALA A 117 -36.00 19.86 -11.59
N GLY A 118 -34.95 19.76 -12.43
CA GLY A 118 -34.35 20.89 -13.15
C GLY A 118 -33.54 21.86 -12.27
N ARG A 119 -33.26 21.49 -11.02
CA ARG A 119 -32.40 22.28 -10.12
C ARG A 119 -30.94 21.86 -10.28
N ARG A 120 -30.05 22.84 -10.37
CA ARG A 120 -28.60 22.61 -10.38
C ARG A 120 -28.13 22.20 -8.98
N GLN A 121 -27.50 21.03 -8.88
CA GLN A 121 -26.95 20.47 -7.64
C GLN A 121 -25.45 20.19 -7.82
N PHE A 122 -24.63 20.51 -6.81
CA PHE A 122 -23.22 20.13 -6.81
C PHE A 122 -23.10 18.68 -6.33
N GLU A 123 -22.44 17.83 -7.13
CA GLU A 123 -22.13 16.44 -6.80
C GLU A 123 -20.63 16.24 -6.80
N PHE A 124 -20.09 15.62 -5.75
CA PHE A 124 -18.67 15.28 -5.67
C PHE A 124 -18.39 13.97 -6.41
N VAL A 125 -17.56 14.06 -7.45
CA VAL A 125 -17.05 12.90 -8.18
C VAL A 125 -15.69 12.52 -7.61
N LYS A 126 -15.64 11.33 -7.02
CA LYS A 126 -14.42 10.76 -6.43
C LYS A 126 -13.34 10.56 -7.50
N GLY A 127 -12.15 11.07 -7.20
CA GLY A 127 -10.96 10.82 -8.01
C GLY A 127 -10.41 9.40 -7.85
N PRO A 128 -9.39 9.04 -8.63
CA PRO A 128 -8.77 7.72 -8.62
C PRO A 128 -8.06 7.34 -7.31
N ILE A 129 -7.82 8.27 -6.39
CA ILE A 129 -7.22 7.93 -5.09
C ILE A 129 -8.16 7.14 -4.17
N PHE A 130 -9.47 7.16 -4.43
CA PHE A 130 -10.47 6.46 -3.63
C PHE A 130 -10.49 4.96 -3.98
N ALA A 131 -9.38 4.29 -3.68
CA ALA A 131 -9.19 2.85 -3.83
C ALA A 131 -8.35 2.31 -2.66
N ASN A 132 -8.34 0.98 -2.48
CA ASN A 132 -7.50 0.36 -1.45
C ASN A 132 -6.01 0.37 -1.83
N ILE A 133 -5.73 0.19 -3.12
CA ILE A 133 -4.37 0.24 -3.68
C ILE A 133 -4.38 1.21 -4.86
N VAL A 134 -3.49 2.20 -4.81
CA VAL A 134 -3.30 3.18 -5.87
C VAL A 134 -1.87 3.05 -6.42
N LEU A 135 -1.76 2.76 -7.71
CA LEU A 135 -0.48 2.80 -8.42
C LEU A 135 -0.32 4.18 -9.09
N ALA A 136 0.55 5.01 -8.51
CA ALA A 136 1.00 6.26 -9.11
C ALA A 136 2.22 6.01 -10.01
N ASP A 137 1.98 5.90 -11.32
CA ASP A 137 3.01 5.60 -12.31
C ASP A 137 3.68 6.89 -12.79
N GLU A 138 5.00 6.87 -12.93
CA GLU A 138 5.82 7.99 -13.41
C GLU A 138 5.62 9.33 -12.65
N ILE A 139 5.49 9.28 -11.31
CA ILE A 139 5.23 10.45 -10.43
C ILE A 139 6.07 11.70 -10.75
N ASN A 140 7.31 11.49 -11.22
CA ASN A 140 8.25 12.55 -11.60
C ASN A 140 7.89 13.32 -12.88
N ARG A 141 6.82 12.95 -13.61
CA ARG A 141 6.38 13.59 -14.86
C ARG A 141 5.36 14.72 -14.69
N THR A 142 4.88 15.00 -13.46
CA THR A 142 3.88 16.05 -13.21
C THR A 142 4.50 17.23 -12.42
N PRO A 143 3.90 18.43 -12.45
CA PRO A 143 4.38 19.57 -11.67
C PRO A 143 4.34 19.32 -10.14
N PRO A 144 5.18 19.99 -9.34
CA PRO A 144 5.24 19.77 -7.89
C PRO A 144 3.90 19.88 -7.19
N LYS A 145 3.02 20.81 -7.63
CA LYS A 145 1.69 21.02 -7.04
C LYS A 145 0.80 19.77 -7.12
N THR A 146 0.82 19.04 -8.24
CA THR A 146 0.03 17.83 -8.43
C THR A 146 0.62 16.65 -7.64
N GLN A 147 1.95 16.57 -7.53
CA GLN A 147 2.61 15.60 -6.65
C GLN A 147 2.23 15.82 -5.18
N SER A 148 2.28 17.08 -4.73
CA SER A 148 1.90 17.45 -3.36
C SER A 148 0.48 17.05 -3.02
N ALA A 149 -0.48 17.19 -3.95
CA ALA A 149 -1.86 16.77 -3.71
C ALA A 149 -2.00 15.27 -3.41
N LEU A 150 -1.24 14.42 -4.12
CA LEU A 150 -1.18 12.99 -3.80
C LEU A 150 -0.53 12.74 -2.43
N LEU A 151 0.60 13.39 -2.15
CA LEU A 151 1.33 13.20 -0.89
C LEU A 151 0.55 13.69 0.33
N GLU A 152 -0.19 14.78 0.19
CA GLU A 152 -1.10 15.31 1.20
C GLU A 152 -2.21 14.30 1.49
N ALA A 153 -2.85 13.75 0.46
CA ALA A 153 -3.84 12.69 0.61
C ALA A 153 -3.27 11.43 1.30
N MET A 154 -2.01 11.09 1.01
CA MET A 154 -1.31 9.98 1.67
C MET A 154 -1.10 10.25 3.16
N GLN A 155 -0.76 11.49 3.53
CA GLN A 155 -0.43 11.86 4.91
C GLN A 155 -1.69 12.07 5.78
N GLU A 156 -2.71 12.72 5.24
CA GLU A 156 -3.93 13.06 6.00
C GLU A 156 -4.90 11.87 6.10
N HIS A 157 -4.72 10.83 5.29
CA HIS A 157 -5.63 9.69 5.16
C HIS A 157 -7.10 10.09 4.93
N ARG A 158 -7.33 11.31 4.45
CA ARG A 158 -8.62 11.93 4.18
C ARG A 158 -8.46 12.88 3.00
N VAL A 159 -9.49 12.93 2.16
CA VAL A 159 -9.63 13.85 1.02
C VAL A 159 -11.07 14.29 0.94
#